data_AF-A0A8T3AQT4-F1
#
_entry.id   AF-A0A8T3AQT4-F1
#
_cell.length_a   1.000
_cell.length_b   1.000
_cell.length_c   1.000
_cell.angle_alpha   90.00
_cell.angle_beta   90.00
_cell.angle_gamma   90.00
#
_symmetry.space_group_name_H-M   'P 1'
#
loop_
_entity.id
_entity.type
_entity.pdbx_description
1 polymer ?
#
loop_
_entity_poly.entity_id
_entity_poly.type
_entity_poly.pdbx_seq_one_letter_code
_entity_poly.pdbx_strand_id
1 'polypeptide(L)' 'MGTRIAAASEVIWDDGRACGRKYTVTCTGATNDGVLKPCTRKRVNITITDLCPDPVCQGTIDLSLKKSLK' A
#
# COMPACT_ATOMS: atom_id res chain seq x y z
N MET A 1 -4.71 15.91 9.57
CA MET A 1 -3.98 14.62 9.44
C MET A 1 -4.04 14.19 7.99
N GLY A 2 -2.92 13.90 7.34
CA GLY A 2 -2.90 13.58 5.91
C GLY A 2 -3.36 12.15 5.65
N THR A 3 -4.28 11.97 4.69
CA THR A 3 -4.68 10.66 4.19
C THR A 3 -3.49 10.00 3.50
N ARG A 4 -3.09 8.81 3.95
CA ARG A 4 -2.17 7.96 3.20
C ARG A 4 -3.01 7.15 2.22
N ILE A 5 -2.68 7.24 0.94
CA ILE A 5 -3.36 6.50 -0.12
C ILE A 5 -2.47 5.37 -0.61
N ALA A 6 -3.08 4.39 -1.27
CA ALA A 6 -2.37 3.29 -1.88
C ALA A 6 -3.04 2.86 -3.18
N ALA A 7 -2.22 2.33 -4.08
CA ALA A 7 -2.69 1.58 -5.24
C ALA A 7 -2.78 0.10 -4.87
N ALA A 8 -3.84 -0.58 -5.33
CA ALA A 8 -4.07 -1.98 -5.08
C ALA A 8 -3.85 -2.79 -6.35
N SER A 9 -3.19 -3.94 -6.24
CA SER A 9 -3.21 -4.97 -7.29
C SER A 9 -4.62 -5.52 -7.51
N GLU A 10 -4.84 -6.22 -8.63
CA GLU A 10 -6.14 -6.78 -9.02
C GLU A 10 -6.78 -7.65 -7.92
N VAL A 11 -5.97 -8.38 -7.15
CA VAL A 11 -6.45 -9.24 -6.04
C VAL A 11 -7.09 -8.46 -4.89
N ILE A 12 -6.72 -7.19 -4.70
CA ILE A 12 -7.35 -6.31 -3.71
C ILE A 12 -8.34 -5.36 -4.38
N TRP A 13 -8.07 -4.91 -5.61
CA TRP A 13 -8.81 -3.86 -6.31
C TRP A 13 -10.30 -4.20 -6.49
N ASP A 14 -10.62 -5.49 -6.66
CA ASP A 14 -11.99 -6.00 -6.65
C ASP A 14 -12.88 -5.29 -7.68
N ASP A 15 -12.40 -5.17 -8.92
CA ASP A 15 -13.02 -4.41 -10.02
C ASP A 15 -13.41 -2.97 -9.63
N GLY A 16 -12.61 -2.32 -8.77
CA GLY A 16 -12.84 -0.96 -8.28
C GLY A 16 -13.70 -0.87 -7.03
N ARG A 17 -14.29 -1.98 -6.55
CA ARG A 17 -15.06 -2.01 -5.30
C ARG A 17 -14.20 -1.76 -4.06
N ALA A 18 -12.87 -1.85 -4.18
CA ALA A 18 -11.95 -1.51 -3.11
C ALA A 18 -11.66 -0.02 -2.95
N CYS A 19 -12.00 0.82 -3.93
CA CYS A 19 -11.81 2.26 -3.84
C CYS A 19 -12.52 2.82 -2.59
N GLY A 20 -11.79 3.59 -1.77
CA GLY A 20 -12.28 4.14 -0.51
C GLY A 20 -12.21 3.17 0.69
N ARG A 21 -11.94 1.87 0.51
CA ARG A 21 -11.71 0.95 1.62
C ARG A 21 -10.46 1.35 2.40
N LYS A 22 -10.53 1.23 3.73
CA LYS A 22 -9.45 1.57 4.65
C LYS A 22 -8.79 0.31 5.19
N TYR A 23 -7.47 0.27 5.17
CA TYR A 23 -6.68 -0.82 5.73
C TYR A 23 -5.68 -0.30 6.77
N THR A 24 -5.41 -1.12 7.76
CA THR A 24 -4.33 -0.89 8.74
C THR A 24 -3.20 -1.84 8.41
N VAL A 25 -2.08 -1.32 7.92
CA VAL A 25 -0.92 -2.15 7.54
C VAL A 25 0.21 -2.01 8.54
N THR A 26 0.93 -3.10 8.76
CA THR A 26 2.08 -3.17 9.66
C THR A 26 3.23 -3.85 8.94
N CYS A 27 4.42 -3.26 9.01
CA CYS A 27 5.64 -3.90 8.52
C CYS A 27 6.04 -5.03 9.48
N THR A 28 6.13 -6.26 8.96
CA THR A 28 6.44 -7.47 9.73
C THR A 28 7.89 -7.95 9.55
N GLY A 29 8.52 -7.66 8.41
CA GLY A 29 9.89 -8.09 8.11
C GLY A 29 10.50 -7.36 6.92
N ALA A 30 11.68 -7.80 6.51
CA ALA A 30 12.39 -7.30 5.33
C ALA A 30 11.81 -7.88 4.03
N THR A 31 11.93 -7.12 2.96
CA THR A 31 11.57 -7.55 1.59
C THR A 31 12.78 -8.08 0.83
N ASN A 32 14.00 -7.61 1.14
CA ASN A 32 15.24 -7.99 0.48
C ASN A 32 16.30 -8.39 1.52
N ASP A 33 17.19 -9.29 1.12
CA ASP A 33 18.33 -9.71 1.93
C ASP A 33 19.26 -8.54 2.27
N GLY A 34 19.87 -8.59 3.46
CA GLY A 34 20.83 -7.58 3.93
C GLY A 34 20.23 -6.36 4.65
N VAL A 35 18.90 -6.18 4.65
CA VAL A 35 18.25 -5.12 5.44
C VAL A 35 17.83 -5.67 6.80
N LEU A 36 18.68 -5.51 7.82
CA LEU A 36 18.52 -6.20 9.10
C LEU A 36 17.30 -5.75 9.93
N LYS A 37 16.82 -4.49 9.81
CA LYS A 37 15.70 -3.96 10.60
C LYS A 37 14.87 -2.86 9.88
N PRO A 38 14.16 -3.16 8.78
CA PRO A 38 13.42 -2.14 8.02
C PRO A 38 12.12 -1.70 8.71
N CYS A 39 11.57 -2.52 9.61
CA CYS A 39 10.29 -2.26 10.23
C CYS A 39 10.40 -1.50 11.55
N THR A 40 9.63 -0.41 11.67
CA THR A 40 9.46 0.34 12.92
C THR A 40 8.38 -0.23 13.86
N ARG A 41 7.70 -1.31 13.45
CA ARG A 41 6.50 -1.89 14.10
C ARG A 41 5.31 -0.94 14.24
N LYS A 42 5.37 0.25 13.63
CA LYS A 42 4.23 1.18 13.58
C LYS A 42 3.17 0.66 12.61
N ARG A 43 1.91 0.90 12.95
CA ARG A 43 0.76 0.66 12.08
C ARG A 43 0.42 1.95 11.34
N VAL A 44 -0.01 1.83 10.10
CA VAL A 44 -0.39 2.97 9.29
C VAL A 44 -1.73 2.69 8.62
N ASN A 45 -2.64 3.66 8.71
CA ASN A 45 -3.94 3.58 8.05
C ASN A 45 -3.79 4.11 6.63
N ILE A 46 -4.31 3.36 5.66
CA ILE A 46 -4.30 3.69 4.25
C ILE A 46 -5.71 3.65 3.67
N THR A 47 -5.92 4.35 2.57
CA THR A 47 -7.15 4.27 1.75
C THR A 47 -6.76 3.86 0.34
N ILE A 48 -7.45 2.87 -0.24
CA ILE A 48 -7.22 2.49 -1.64
C ILE A 48 -7.85 3.55 -2.54
N THR A 49 -7.08 4.10 -3.48
CA THR A 49 -7.58 5.11 -4.43
C THR A 49 -7.19 4.83 -5.88
N ASP A 50 -6.37 3.81 -6.13
CA ASP A 50 -5.85 3.53 -7.46
C ASP A 50 -5.68 2.02 -7.69
N LEU A 51 -5.67 1.62 -8.96
CA LEU A 51 -5.32 0.27 -9.40
C LEU A 51 -3.85 0.28 -9.82
N CYS A 52 -3.10 -0.73 -9.38
CA CYS A 52 -1.80 -1.02 -9.93
C CYS A 52 -1.83 -2.38 -10.65
N PRO A 53 -1.99 -2.40 -11.98
CA PRO A 53 -2.13 -3.64 -12.74
C PRO A 53 -0.80 -4.37 -12.89
N ASP A 54 -0.85 -5.68 -13.15
CA ASP A 54 0.31 -6.43 -13.65
C ASP A 54 0.66 -5.96 -15.07
N PRO A 55 1.95 -5.87 -15.47
CA PRO A 55 3.16 -6.16 -14.69
C PRO A 55 3.70 -4.93 -13.92
N VAL A 56 2.97 -3.82 -13.91
CA VAL A 56 3.41 -2.53 -13.38
C VAL A 56 3.69 -2.61 -11.88
N CYS A 57 2.83 -3.30 -11.12
CA CYS A 57 3.09 -3.56 -9.71
C CYS A 57 3.59 -4.96 -9.43
N GLN A 58 4.74 -5.03 -8.78
CA GLN A 58 5.30 -6.26 -8.20
C GLN A 58 4.72 -6.57 -6.81
N GLY A 59 3.95 -5.65 -6.21
CA GLY A 59 3.42 -5.76 -4.86
C GLY A 59 1.89 -5.75 -4.81
N THR A 60 1.32 -6.36 -3.77
CA THR A 60 -0.13 -6.44 -3.57
C THR A 60 -0.76 -5.06 -3.28
N ILE A 61 -0.02 -4.21 -2.56
CA ILE A 61 -0.40 -2.83 -2.18
C ILE A 61 0.83 -1.96 -2.35
N ASP A 62 0.72 -0.91 -3.16
CA ASP A 62 1.76 0.11 -3.31
C ASP A 62 1.42 1.36 -2.49
N LEU A 63 2.32 1.72 -1.57
CA LEU A 63 2.10 2.77 -0.58
C LEU A 63 2.61 4.12 -1.10
N SER A 64 1.75 5.14 -1.15
CA SER A 64 2.20 6.50 -1.51
C SER A 64 3.20 7.06 -0.49
N LEU A 65 4.29 7.62 -1.00
CA LEU A 65 5.28 8.39 -0.22
C LEU A 65 4.75 9.79 0.12
N LYS A 66 3.62 9.87 0.83
CA LYS A 66 2.99 11.12 1.33
C LYS A 66 2.55 12.13 0.24
N LYS A 67 1.29 12.56 0.39
CA LYS A 67 0.49 13.48 -0.44
C LYS A 67 0.12 12.92 -1.81
N SER A 68 -1.18 12.60 -1.94
CA SER A 68 -1.89 12.68 -3.21
C SER A 68 -1.42 13.91 -3.98
N LEU A 69 -0.71 13.68 -5.08
CA LEU A 69 -0.70 14.64 -6.17
C LEU A 69 -2.12 14.58 -6.72
N LYS A 70 -2.84 15.68 -6.55
CA LYS A 70 -4.00 15.99 -7.39
C LYS A 70 -3.53 16.11 -8.82
#